data_AF-A0A158CT68-F1
#
_entry.id   AF-A0A158CT68-F1
#
_cell.length_a   1.000
_cell.length_b   1.000
_cell.length_c   1.000
_cell.angle_alpha   90.00
_cell.angle_beta   90.00
_cell.angle_gamma   90.00
#
_symmetry.space_group_name_H-M   'P 1'
#
loop_
_entity.id
_entity.type
_entity.pdbx_description
1 polymer ?
#
loop_
_entity_poly.entity_id
_entity_poly.type
_entity_poly.pdbx_seq_one_letter_code
_entity_poly.pdbx_strand_id
1 'polypeptide(L)'
;MHKGLKEPHLFNAASNPLKMIRNLAGILADSELDKIRKEIDANVIGLYRLGEAHFRFAAAVDEGEWRQKISRYYYAAYNVRRAVALKHDGTYSSDSSDHQKVDQIPDTLSNSALYRVKLKNLRDDRNLADYSHLANENDLLISIAEAKTVVSQLLNDAKKFLSENGITI
;
A
#
# COMPACT_ATOMS: atom_id res chain seq x y z
N MET A 1 13.94 -29.24 -0.42
CA MET A 1 13.73 -28.25 0.66
C MET A 1 13.23 -26.97 0.00
N HIS A 2 11.94 -26.64 0.17
CA HIS A 2 11.43 -25.35 -0.28
C HIS A 2 12.12 -24.28 0.58
N LYS A 3 12.97 -23.43 -0.02
CA LYS A 3 13.34 -22.17 0.63
C LYS A 3 12.03 -21.39 0.70
N GLY A 4 11.37 -21.41 1.86
CA GLY A 4 10.14 -20.64 2.08
C GLY A 4 10.37 -19.17 1.71
N LEU A 5 9.29 -18.46 1.41
CA LEU A 5 9.35 -17.02 1.15
C LEU A 5 10.11 -16.33 2.29
N LYS A 6 11.15 -15.57 1.95
CA LYS A 6 11.96 -14.83 2.93
C LYS A 6 11.23 -13.55 3.31
N GLU A 7 10.13 -13.69 4.04
CA GLU A 7 9.40 -12.54 4.58
C GLU A 7 10.18 -11.91 5.75
N PRO A 8 10.01 -10.59 6.01
CA PRO A 8 10.62 -9.96 7.17
C PRO A 8 10.19 -10.70 8.45
N HIS A 9 11.18 -11.18 9.19
CA HIS A 9 10.99 -11.92 10.45
C HIS A 9 10.03 -11.22 11.44
N LEU A 10 10.01 -9.88 11.43
CA LEU A 10 9.15 -9.05 12.27
C LEU A 10 7.65 -9.29 12.02
N PHE A 11 7.21 -9.36 10.77
CA PHE A 11 5.78 -9.50 10.44
C PHE A 11 5.27 -10.93 10.57
N ASN A 12 6.19 -11.90 10.54
CA ASN A 12 5.89 -13.29 10.91
C ASN A 12 5.74 -13.45 12.42
N ALA A 13 6.49 -12.67 13.22
CA ALA A 13 6.43 -12.73 14.68
C ALA A 13 5.18 -12.03 15.26
N ALA A 14 4.66 -11.00 14.58
CA ALA A 14 3.45 -10.30 15.00
C ALA A 14 2.66 -9.76 13.80
N SER A 15 1.35 -10.02 13.80
CA SER A 15 0.40 -9.43 12.83
C SER A 15 0.24 -7.91 12.99
N ASN A 16 0.68 -7.35 14.12
CA ASN A 16 0.74 -5.91 14.36
C ASN A 16 1.98 -5.57 15.21
N PRO A 17 3.05 -5.02 14.61
CA PRO A 17 4.32 -4.78 15.29
C PRO A 17 4.26 -3.60 16.26
N LEU A 18 3.33 -2.64 16.09
CA LEU A 18 3.13 -1.57 17.07
C LEU A 18 2.49 -2.10 18.36
N LYS A 19 1.56 -3.06 18.26
CA LYS A 19 1.03 -3.78 19.42
C LYS A 19 2.13 -4.58 20.12
N MET A 20 3.01 -5.23 19.35
CA MET A 20 4.16 -5.95 19.91
C MET A 20 5.08 -5.02 20.72
N ILE A 21 5.44 -3.85 20.18
CA ILE A 21 6.24 -2.85 20.90
C ILE A 21 5.59 -2.48 22.24
N ARG A 22 4.28 -2.19 22.25
CA ARG A 22 3.55 -1.85 23.48
C ARG A 22 3.63 -2.97 24.52
N ASN A 23 3.49 -4.22 24.10
CA ASN A 23 3.54 -5.37 25.00
C ASN A 23 4.96 -5.63 25.55
N LEU A 24 6.00 -5.30 24.78
CA LEU A 24 7.39 -5.49 25.18
C LEU A 24 7.96 -4.32 25.97
N ALA A 25 7.27 -3.18 26.05
CA ALA A 25 7.77 -1.96 26.68
C ALA A 25 8.06 -2.09 28.19
N GLY A 26 7.43 -3.05 28.88
CA GLY A 26 7.71 -3.35 30.28
C GLY A 26 8.85 -4.36 30.49
N ILE A 27 9.41 -4.92 29.42
CA ILE A 27 10.39 -6.02 29.47
C ILE A 27 11.71 -5.61 28.82
N LEU A 28 11.64 -4.90 27.69
CA LEU A 28 12.79 -4.49 26.91
C LEU A 28 13.16 -3.03 27.19
N ALA A 29 14.46 -2.74 27.17
CA ALA A 29 14.95 -1.37 27.19
C ALA A 29 14.52 -0.61 25.92
N ASP A 30 14.39 0.71 26.01
CA ASP A 30 13.99 1.56 24.87
C ASP A 30 14.91 1.41 23.66
N SER A 31 16.21 1.20 23.88
CA SER A 31 17.18 0.96 22.82
C SER A 31 16.92 -0.32 22.02
N GLU A 32 16.31 -1.34 22.62
CA GLU A 32 15.91 -2.57 21.94
C GLU A 32 14.59 -2.38 21.19
N LEU A 33 13.63 -1.66 21.78
CA LEU A 33 12.39 -1.29 21.09
C LEU A 33 12.65 -0.40 19.87
N ASP A 34 13.67 0.47 19.93
CA ASP A 34 14.10 1.30 18.81
C ASP A 34 14.61 0.51 17.62
N LYS A 35 15.22 -0.65 17.83
CA LYS A 35 15.61 -1.54 16.72
C LYS A 35 14.38 -2.05 15.98
N ILE A 36 13.32 -2.39 16.72
CA ILE A 36 12.04 -2.82 16.15
C ILE A 36 11.38 -1.65 15.40
N ARG A 37 11.35 -0.45 15.98
CA ARG A 37 10.82 0.76 15.33
C ARG A 37 11.53 1.05 14.01
N LYS A 38 12.86 0.97 13.98
CA LYS A 38 13.66 1.16 12.77
C LYS A 38 13.35 0.13 11.69
N GLU A 39 13.14 -1.13 12.07
CA GLU A 39 12.73 -2.17 11.11
C GLU A 39 11.33 -1.91 10.55
N ILE A 40 10.37 -1.47 11.38
CA ILE A 40 9.04 -1.05 10.92
C ILE A 40 9.17 0.09 9.90
N ASP A 41 9.93 1.13 10.25
CA ASP A 41 10.13 2.31 9.38
C ASP A 41 10.79 1.92 8.05
N ALA A 42 11.78 1.02 8.06
CA ALA A 42 12.40 0.50 6.84
C ALA A 42 11.39 -0.20 5.92
N ASN A 43 10.46 -0.98 6.49
CA ASN A 43 9.41 -1.65 5.74
C ASN A 43 8.33 -0.69 5.24
N VAL A 44 7.98 0.34 6.01
CA VAL A 44 7.10 1.44 5.54
C VAL A 44 7.71 2.11 4.31
N ILE A 45 9.00 2.44 4.34
CA ILE A 45 9.73 3.02 3.21
C ILE A 45 9.73 2.06 2.01
N GLY A 46 10.00 0.78 2.25
CA GLY A 46 9.99 -0.25 1.21
C GLY A 46 8.65 -0.37 0.49
N LEU A 47 7.54 -0.40 1.24
CA LEU A 47 6.18 -0.44 0.70
C LEU A 47 5.87 0.81 -0.12
N TYR A 48 6.19 2.00 0.39
CA TYR A 48 5.95 3.24 -0.34
C TYR A 48 6.73 3.27 -1.66
N ARG A 49 8.03 2.93 -1.64
CA ARG A 49 8.88 2.90 -2.83
C ARG A 49 8.43 1.85 -3.85
N LEU A 50 7.91 0.72 -3.39
CA LEU A 50 7.29 -0.28 -4.28
C LEU A 50 6.03 0.30 -4.95
N GLY A 51 5.23 1.07 -4.21
CA GLY A 51 4.11 1.83 -4.74
C GLY A 51 4.53 2.81 -5.83
N GLU A 52 5.56 3.63 -5.58
CA GLU A 52 6.14 4.56 -6.56
C GLU A 52 6.68 3.85 -7.79
N ALA A 53 7.31 2.68 -7.63
CA ALA A 53 7.82 1.89 -8.75
C ALA A 53 6.68 1.41 -9.66
N HIS A 54 5.59 0.92 -9.07
CA HIS A 54 4.40 0.53 -9.84
C HIS A 54 3.75 1.72 -10.55
N PHE A 55 3.66 2.88 -9.89
CA PHE A 55 3.11 4.09 -10.51
C PHE A 55 3.95 4.56 -11.69
N ARG A 56 5.28 4.63 -11.52
CA ARG A 56 6.20 5.00 -12.60
C ARG A 56 6.14 4.02 -13.77
N PHE A 57 6.05 2.73 -13.47
CA PHE A 57 5.85 1.71 -14.50
C PHE A 57 4.55 1.96 -15.27
N ALA A 58 3.42 2.11 -14.58
CA ALA A 58 2.13 2.38 -15.21
C ALA A 58 2.15 3.64 -16.09
N ALA A 59 2.81 4.70 -15.63
CA ALA A 59 2.93 5.95 -16.36
C ALA A 59 3.82 5.86 -17.61
N ALA A 60 4.73 4.88 -17.67
CA ALA A 60 5.64 4.66 -18.80
C ALA A 60 5.10 3.65 -19.84
N VAL A 61 4.10 2.85 -19.46
CA VAL A 61 3.42 1.93 -20.37
C VAL A 61 2.60 2.72 -21.41
N ASP A 62 2.45 2.16 -22.60
CA ASP A 62 1.65 2.75 -23.68
C ASP A 62 0.16 2.94 -23.28
N GLU A 63 -0.53 3.91 -23.86
CA GLU A 63 -1.97 4.13 -23.59
C GLU A 63 -2.85 2.97 -24.08
N GLY A 64 -2.48 2.28 -25.16
CA GLY A 64 -3.21 1.11 -25.66
C GLY A 64 -3.15 -0.10 -24.72
N GLU A 65 -2.16 -0.15 -23.82
CA GLU A 65 -1.96 -1.20 -22.83
C GLU A 65 -2.74 -0.94 -21.53
N TRP A 66 -4.02 -0.56 -21.68
CA TRP A 66 -4.89 -0.10 -20.58
C TRP A 66 -4.95 -1.10 -19.42
N ARG A 67 -4.97 -2.40 -19.71
CA ARG A 67 -5.03 -3.46 -18.69
C ARG A 67 -3.82 -3.40 -17.76
N GLN A 68 -2.63 -3.28 -18.34
CA GLN A 68 -1.38 -3.19 -17.58
C GLN A 68 -1.33 -1.90 -16.77
N LYS A 69 -1.82 -0.79 -17.33
CA LYS A 69 -1.91 0.49 -16.60
C LYS A 69 -2.81 0.39 -15.38
N ILE A 70 -4.04 -0.07 -15.53
CA ILE A 70 -4.99 -0.19 -14.41
C ILE A 70 -4.47 -1.15 -13.34
N SER A 71 -3.96 -2.32 -13.74
CA SER A 71 -3.35 -3.27 -12.81
C SER A 71 -2.20 -2.63 -12.01
N ARG A 72 -1.32 -1.89 -12.68
CA ARG A 72 -0.16 -1.26 -12.04
C ARG A 72 -0.52 -0.03 -11.21
N TYR A 73 -1.49 0.78 -11.60
CA TYR A 73 -2.04 1.85 -10.77
C TYR A 73 -2.68 1.30 -9.49
N TYR A 74 -3.41 0.18 -9.58
CA TYR A 74 -3.92 -0.50 -8.41
C TYR A 74 -2.81 -0.95 -7.46
N TYR A 75 -1.80 -1.66 -7.96
CA TYR A 75 -0.67 -2.10 -7.13
C TYR A 75 0.14 -0.95 -6.55
N ALA A 76 0.21 0.19 -7.24
CA ALA A 76 0.78 1.41 -6.70
C ALA A 76 0.00 1.89 -5.46
N ALA A 77 -1.30 2.12 -5.61
CA ALA A 77 -2.15 2.57 -4.51
C ALA A 77 -2.19 1.57 -3.34
N TYR A 78 -2.27 0.28 -3.65
CA TYR A 78 -2.33 -0.78 -2.64
C TYR A 78 -1.09 -0.79 -1.74
N ASN A 79 0.11 -0.70 -2.33
CA ASN A 79 1.35 -0.69 -1.55
C ASN A 79 1.52 0.62 -0.75
N VAL A 80 1.13 1.76 -1.31
CA VAL A 80 1.13 3.05 -0.58
C VAL A 80 0.16 3.00 0.60
N ARG A 81 -1.06 2.47 0.42
CA ARG A 81 -2.02 2.28 1.50
C ARG A 81 -1.45 1.41 2.62
N ARG A 82 -0.76 0.31 2.28
CA ARG A 82 -0.10 -0.56 3.26
C ARG A 82 0.99 0.16 4.04
N ALA A 83 1.78 1.01 3.37
CA ALA A 83 2.80 1.83 4.05
C ALA A 83 2.15 2.76 5.09
N VAL A 84 1.06 3.44 4.71
CA VAL A 84 0.30 4.32 5.60
C VAL A 84 -0.29 3.55 6.78
N ALA A 85 -0.95 2.42 6.54
CA ALA A 85 -1.56 1.60 7.59
C ALA A 85 -0.51 1.06 8.58
N LEU A 86 0.60 0.50 8.06
CA LEU A 86 1.70 0.01 8.89
C LEU A 86 2.26 1.12 9.81
N LYS A 87 2.41 2.34 9.29
CA LYS A 87 2.88 3.47 10.11
C LYS A 87 1.83 3.97 11.10
N HIS A 88 0.56 4.00 10.69
CA HIS A 88 -0.52 4.56 11.49
C HIS A 88 -0.86 3.72 12.73
N ASP A 89 -1.10 2.42 12.53
CA ASP A 89 -1.59 1.54 13.60
C ASP A 89 -0.88 0.18 13.66
N GLY A 90 0.07 -0.07 12.76
CA GLY A 90 0.80 -1.33 12.68
C GLY A 90 0.08 -2.39 11.84
N THR A 91 -1.00 -2.07 11.13
CA THR A 91 -1.70 -3.04 10.29
C THR A 91 -0.83 -3.48 9.12
N TYR A 92 -0.57 -4.78 9.03
CA TYR A 92 0.13 -5.42 7.92
C TYR A 92 -0.40 -6.83 7.70
N SER A 93 -0.52 -7.24 6.45
CA SER A 93 -0.89 -8.60 6.05
C SER A 93 -0.27 -8.92 4.69
N SER A 94 0.19 -10.16 4.52
CA SER A 94 0.57 -10.74 3.21
C SER A 94 -0.53 -11.66 2.65
N ASP A 95 -1.64 -11.82 3.37
CA ASP A 95 -2.77 -12.63 2.92
C ASP A 95 -3.43 -12.00 1.68
N SER A 96 -3.71 -12.85 0.67
CA SER A 96 -4.36 -12.44 -0.57
C SER A 96 -5.71 -11.71 -0.39
N SER A 97 -6.43 -11.98 0.71
CA SER A 97 -7.67 -11.31 1.07
C SER A 97 -7.47 -9.86 1.53
N ASP A 98 -6.25 -9.43 1.86
CA ASP A 98 -5.98 -8.04 2.27
C ASP A 98 -6.33 -7.03 1.17
N HIS A 99 -6.29 -7.46 -0.09
CA HIS A 99 -6.76 -6.68 -1.22
C HIS A 99 -8.22 -6.22 -1.07
N GLN A 100 -9.06 -6.96 -0.34
CA GLN A 100 -10.46 -6.59 -0.07
C GLN A 100 -10.59 -5.37 0.86
N LYS A 101 -9.53 -5.06 1.63
CA LYS A 101 -9.49 -3.98 2.63
C LYS A 101 -8.82 -2.72 2.11
N VAL A 102 -8.78 -2.53 0.78
CA VAL A 102 -8.06 -1.40 0.15
C VAL A 102 -8.63 -0.03 0.55
N ASP A 103 -9.88 0.02 1.00
CA ASP A 103 -10.57 1.19 1.52
C ASP A 103 -10.34 1.46 3.01
N GLN A 104 -9.59 0.60 3.71
CA GLN A 104 -9.22 0.83 5.10
C GLN A 104 -8.05 1.81 5.15
N ILE A 105 -8.39 3.10 5.09
CA ILE A 105 -7.47 4.22 5.12
C ILE A 105 -7.66 4.97 6.44
N PRO A 106 -6.60 5.45 7.11
CA PRO A 106 -6.74 6.30 8.29
C PRO A 106 -7.48 7.60 7.98
N ASP A 107 -8.38 8.03 8.85
CA ASP A 107 -9.10 9.31 8.67
C ASP A 107 -8.17 10.52 8.75
N THR A 108 -7.00 10.35 9.37
CA THR A 108 -5.92 11.34 9.45
C THR A 108 -5.17 11.54 8.14
N LEU A 109 -5.33 10.66 7.15
CA LEU A 109 -4.80 10.88 5.81
C LEU A 109 -5.66 11.93 5.09
N SER A 110 -5.03 12.92 4.48
CA SER A 110 -5.73 13.91 3.64
C SER A 110 -6.54 13.19 2.55
N ASN A 111 -7.73 13.70 2.23
CA ASN A 111 -8.63 13.11 1.22
C ASN A 111 -9.03 11.64 1.49
N SER A 112 -8.93 11.16 2.73
CA SER A 112 -9.26 9.77 3.11
C SER A 112 -10.60 9.30 2.55
N ALA A 113 -11.68 10.07 2.72
CA ALA A 113 -13.01 9.75 2.21
C ALA A 113 -13.05 9.51 0.68
N LEU A 114 -12.34 10.34 -0.09
CA LEU A 114 -12.21 10.17 -1.55
C LEU A 114 -11.48 8.85 -1.86
N TYR A 115 -10.36 8.60 -1.19
CA TYR A 115 -9.55 7.40 -1.43
C TYR A 115 -10.30 6.12 -1.06
N ARG A 116 -11.11 6.10 0.00
CA ARG A 116 -11.93 4.93 0.36
C ARG A 116 -12.84 4.48 -0.80
N VAL A 117 -13.42 5.45 -1.51
CA VAL A 117 -14.29 5.18 -2.67
C VAL A 117 -13.46 4.81 -3.88
N LYS A 118 -12.47 5.64 -4.25
CA LYS A 118 -11.75 5.46 -5.51
C LYS A 118 -10.85 4.22 -5.52
N LEU A 119 -10.29 3.83 -4.38
CA LEU A 119 -9.49 2.60 -4.31
C LEU A 119 -10.33 1.32 -4.41
N LYS A 120 -11.61 1.34 -3.99
CA LYS A 120 -12.55 0.24 -4.26
C LYS A 120 -12.78 0.08 -5.75
N ASN A 121 -13.17 1.18 -6.42
CA ASN A 121 -13.37 1.17 -7.87
C ASN A 121 -12.12 0.67 -8.59
N LEU A 122 -10.94 1.19 -8.24
CA LEU A 122 -9.68 0.78 -8.86
C LEU A 122 -9.33 -0.70 -8.63
N ARG A 123 -9.73 -1.28 -7.50
CA ARG A 123 -9.58 -2.73 -7.25
C ARG A 123 -10.46 -3.54 -8.18
N ASP A 124 -11.72 -3.13 -8.34
CA ASP A 124 -12.69 -3.82 -9.17
C ASP A 124 -12.29 -3.69 -10.65
N ASP A 125 -11.83 -2.52 -11.08
CA ASP A 125 -11.23 -2.27 -12.39
C ASP A 125 -9.98 -3.13 -12.63
N ARG A 126 -9.11 -3.28 -11.63
CA ARG A 126 -7.97 -4.21 -11.73
C ARG A 126 -8.42 -5.65 -11.88
N ASN A 127 -9.46 -6.10 -11.17
CA ASN A 127 -9.97 -7.46 -11.36
C ASN A 127 -10.55 -7.66 -12.77
N LEU A 128 -11.26 -6.66 -13.30
CA LEU A 128 -11.75 -6.67 -14.68
C LEU A 128 -10.58 -6.75 -15.68
N ALA A 129 -9.56 -5.90 -15.49
CA ALA A 129 -8.38 -5.83 -16.33
C ALA A 129 -7.53 -7.11 -16.30
N ASP A 130 -7.36 -7.73 -15.13
CA ASP A 130 -6.51 -8.91 -14.94
C ASP A 130 -7.20 -10.21 -15.38
N TYR A 131 -8.53 -10.34 -15.21
CA TYR A 131 -9.21 -11.64 -15.31
C TYR A 131 -10.30 -11.74 -16.38
N SER A 132 -10.89 -10.62 -16.85
CA SER A 132 -11.94 -10.69 -17.87
C SER A 132 -11.37 -10.56 -19.27
N HIS A 133 -11.39 -11.65 -20.04
CA HIS A 133 -10.95 -11.67 -21.44
C HIS A 133 -11.90 -10.93 -22.41
N LEU A 134 -13.12 -10.63 -21.98
CA LEU A 134 -14.14 -9.91 -22.77
C LEU A 134 -14.14 -8.41 -22.52
N ALA A 135 -13.49 -7.95 -21.46
CA ALA A 135 -13.51 -6.54 -21.09
C ALA A 135 -12.76 -5.64 -22.09
N ASN A 136 -13.19 -4.40 -22.20
CA ASN A 136 -12.51 -3.32 -22.89
C ASN A 136 -12.39 -2.10 -21.98
N GLU A 137 -11.62 -1.09 -22.41
CA GLU A 137 -11.33 0.10 -21.59
C GLU A 137 -12.59 0.88 -21.18
N ASN A 138 -13.65 0.86 -21.99
CA ASN A 138 -14.89 1.58 -21.67
C ASN A 138 -15.70 0.92 -20.56
N ASP A 139 -15.35 -0.30 -20.16
CA ASP A 139 -16.01 -1.01 -19.06
C ASP A 139 -15.48 -0.57 -17.67
N LEU A 140 -14.44 0.27 -17.63
CA LEU A 140 -13.82 0.74 -16.39
C LEU A 140 -14.75 1.68 -15.61
N LEU A 141 -14.77 1.53 -14.28
CA LEU A 141 -15.49 2.41 -13.36
C LEU A 141 -14.83 3.79 -13.25
N ILE A 142 -13.51 3.87 -13.40
CA ILE A 142 -12.76 5.12 -13.54
C ILE A 142 -11.83 5.07 -14.75
N SER A 143 -11.69 6.19 -15.46
CA SER A 143 -10.77 6.27 -16.61
C SER A 143 -9.31 6.08 -16.19
N ILE A 144 -8.44 5.71 -17.14
CA ILE A 144 -6.98 5.64 -16.91
C ILE A 144 -6.42 6.97 -16.39
N ALA A 145 -6.90 8.09 -16.95
CA ALA A 145 -6.48 9.44 -16.53
C ALA A 145 -6.90 9.75 -15.09
N GLU A 146 -8.12 9.35 -14.71
CA GLU A 146 -8.61 9.48 -13.34
C GLU A 146 -7.81 8.58 -12.38
N ALA A 147 -7.57 7.32 -12.74
CA ALA A 147 -6.74 6.40 -11.96
C ALA A 147 -5.34 6.99 -11.72
N LYS A 148 -4.68 7.49 -12.77
CA LYS A 148 -3.38 8.18 -12.65
C LYS A 148 -3.44 9.35 -11.67
N THR A 149 -4.49 10.17 -11.77
CA THR A 149 -4.66 11.37 -10.94
C THR A 149 -4.84 10.99 -9.47
N VAL A 150 -5.76 10.07 -9.17
CA VAL A 150 -6.04 9.60 -7.80
C VAL A 150 -4.80 8.96 -7.19
N VAL A 151 -4.09 8.09 -7.92
CA VAL A 151 -2.90 7.41 -7.40
C VAL A 151 -1.75 8.40 -7.18
N SER A 152 -1.58 9.39 -8.07
CA SER A 152 -0.59 10.45 -7.89
C SER A 152 -0.89 11.32 -6.66
N GLN A 153 -2.16 11.65 -6.43
CA GLN A 153 -2.58 12.40 -5.24
C GLN A 153 -2.35 11.59 -3.96
N LEU A 154 -2.73 10.31 -3.97
CA LEU A 154 -2.49 9.40 -2.85
C LEU A 154 -1.00 9.28 -2.52
N LEU A 155 -0.13 9.17 -3.52
CA LEU A 155 1.32 9.15 -3.33
C LEU A 155 1.82 10.41 -2.61
N ASN A 156 1.34 11.59 -3.01
CA ASN A 156 1.73 12.86 -2.40
C ASN A 156 1.21 13.00 -0.97
N ASP A 157 -0.08 12.71 -0.75
CA ASP A 157 -0.70 12.79 0.58
C ASP A 157 -0.10 11.77 1.55
N ALA A 158 0.19 10.55 1.07
CA ALA A 158 0.88 9.54 1.85
C ALA A 158 2.33 9.95 2.17
N LYS A 159 3.06 10.55 1.21
CA LYS A 159 4.41 11.06 1.47
C LYS A 159 4.40 12.09 2.60
N LYS A 160 3.47 13.04 2.52
CA LYS A 160 3.28 14.07 3.55
C LYS A 160 2.96 13.44 4.90
N PHE A 161 1.95 12.57 4.96
CA PHE A 161 1.57 11.85 6.18
C PHE A 161 2.74 11.09 6.79
N LEU A 162 3.48 10.33 5.98
CA LEU A 162 4.61 9.53 6.45
C LEU A 162 5.74 10.44 6.97
N SER A 163 6.01 11.56 6.29
CA SER A 163 7.01 12.56 6.72
C SER A 163 6.65 13.22 8.05
N GLU A 164 5.38 13.61 8.22
CA GLU A 164 4.86 14.15 9.48
C GLU A 164 4.93 13.14 10.63
N ASN A 165 4.96 11.84 10.31
CA ASN A 165 5.11 10.74 11.27
C ASN A 165 6.56 10.21 11.36
N GLY A 166 7.54 11.01 10.93
CA GLY A 166 8.97 10.72 11.14
C GLY A 166 9.60 9.76 10.13
N ILE A 167 8.95 9.48 9.00
CA ILE A 167 9.54 8.70 7.91
C ILE A 167 10.18 9.63 6.88
N THR A 168 11.45 9.41 6.55
CA THR A 168 12.11 10.10 5.44
C THR A 168 12.10 9.23 4.19
N ILE A 169 11.45 9.70 3.12
CA ILE A 169 11.24 8.96 1.86
C ILE A 169 12.14 9.45 0.74
#